data_AF-A0A401GJS0-F1
#
_entry.id   AF-A0A401GJS0-F1
#
_cell.length_a   1.000
_cell.length_b   1.000
_cell.length_c   1.000
_cell.angle_alpha   90.00
_cell.angle_beta   90.00
_cell.angle_gamma   90.00
#
_symmetry.space_group_name_H-M   'P 1'
#
loop_
_entity.id
_entity.type
_entity.pdbx_description
1 polymer ?
#
loop_
_entity_poly.entity_id
_entity_poly.type
_entity_poly.pdbx_seq_one_letter_code
_entity_poly.pdbx_strand_id
1 'polypeptide(L)'
;METPEEELEWLSKDWKSVAYAFFKPEVTIESDASGKCVHVFHCMNRGCRMKISRWLDKGDAKSTGNLRKHIKACWGDEALTVTDEMKNADDARPCVAKFACSGSVTASFERKGKGKITYSTRQHTQQQFRAEIVHWVSESLHPFAIVEDRGFHSLMKMRCPEY
;
A
#
# COMPACT_ATOMS: atom_id res chain seq x y z
N MET A 1 25.46 28.52 4.53
CA MET A 1 24.32 28.03 3.73
C MET A 1 24.31 26.54 3.98
N GLU A 2 23.45 26.07 4.87
CA GLU A 2 23.23 24.63 5.03
C GLU A 2 22.60 24.15 3.73
N THR A 3 23.08 23.03 3.22
CA THR A 3 22.55 22.45 1.98
C THR A 3 21.15 21.88 2.25
N PRO A 4 20.24 21.84 1.26
CA PRO A 4 18.90 21.27 1.45
C PRO A 4 18.93 19.85 2.02
N GLU A 5 19.98 19.08 1.71
CA GLU A 5 20.17 17.71 2.19
C GLU A 5 20.52 17.64 3.69
N GLU A 6 21.33 18.57 4.19
CA GLU A 6 21.68 18.67 5.62
C GLU A 6 20.48 19.14 6.45
N GLU A 7 19.68 20.09 5.93
CA GLU A 7 18.43 20.53 6.55
C GLU A 7 17.42 19.38 6.65
N LEU A 8 17.34 18.55 5.60
CA LEU A 8 16.47 17.37 5.57
C LEU A 8 16.87 16.36 6.65
N GLU A 9 18.16 16.05 6.75
CA GLU A 9 18.66 15.07 7.72
C GLU A 9 18.38 15.50 9.16
N TRP A 10 18.60 16.77 9.49
CA TRP A 10 18.30 17.30 10.81
C TRP A 10 16.80 17.28 11.12
N LEU A 11 15.95 17.76 10.20
CA LEU A 11 14.50 17.82 10.39
C LEU A 11 13.85 16.44 10.43
N SER A 12 14.41 15.44 9.75
CA SER A 12 13.92 14.07 9.76
C SER A 12 13.96 13.44 11.16
N LYS A 13 14.90 13.87 12.01
CA LYS A 13 15.02 13.40 13.41
C LYS A 13 13.81 13.80 14.26
N ASP A 14 13.15 14.89 13.90
CA ASP A 14 11.96 15.40 14.59
C ASP A 14 10.65 14.73 14.12
N TRP A 15 10.70 13.89 13.09
CA TRP A 15 9.53 13.24 12.50
C TRP A 15 9.09 12.01 13.28
N LYS A 16 8.59 12.24 14.50
CA LYS A 16 8.13 11.17 15.40
C LYS A 16 6.77 10.57 15.04
N SER A 17 6.04 11.19 14.10
CA SER A 17 4.69 10.73 13.76
C SER A 17 4.76 9.46 12.90
N VAL A 18 3.99 8.45 13.30
CA VAL A 18 3.81 7.20 12.54
C VAL A 18 3.37 7.44 11.09
N ALA A 19 2.65 8.55 10.84
CA ALA A 19 2.15 8.90 9.51
C ALA A 19 3.23 8.93 8.42
N TYR A 20 4.50 9.21 8.74
CA TYR A 20 5.59 9.21 7.75
C TYR A 20 5.92 7.81 7.22
N ALA A 21 5.51 6.74 7.90
CA ALA A 21 5.71 5.36 7.44
C ALA A 21 4.98 5.05 6.12
N PHE A 22 3.92 5.80 5.81
CA PHE A 22 3.11 5.66 4.59
C PHE A 22 3.69 6.37 3.36
N PHE A 23 4.79 7.09 3.54
CA PHE A 23 5.45 7.86 2.50
C PHE A 23 6.87 7.33 2.27
N LYS A 24 7.39 7.63 1.08
CA LYS A 24 8.77 7.30 0.74
C LYS A 24 9.76 8.05 1.62
N PRO A 25 10.90 7.46 1.97
CA PRO A 25 11.96 8.14 2.71
C PRO A 25 12.54 9.34 1.95
N GLU A 26 12.55 9.29 0.62
CA GLU A 26 13.05 10.37 -0.22
C GLU A 26 12.04 11.53 -0.27
N VAL A 27 12.29 12.54 0.56
CA VAL A 27 11.51 13.78 0.58
C VAL A 27 12.18 14.80 -0.32
N THR A 28 11.41 15.40 -1.21
CA THR A 28 11.91 16.46 -2.08
C THR A 28 11.70 17.80 -1.38
N ILE A 29 12.75 18.63 -1.34
CA ILE A 29 12.65 20.01 -0.88
C ILE A 29 12.54 20.89 -2.11
N GLU A 30 11.43 21.60 -2.23
CA GLU A 30 11.23 22.61 -3.27
C GLU A 30 11.21 23.99 -2.62
N SER A 31 11.68 25.00 -3.34
CA SER A 31 11.61 26.40 -2.91
C SER A 31 10.74 27.19 -3.88
N ASP A 32 9.78 27.96 -3.35
CA ASP A 32 8.97 28.84 -4.17
C ASP A 32 9.78 30.07 -4.63
N ALA A 33 9.27 30.81 -5.62
CA ALA A 33 9.89 32.02 -6.17
C ALA A 33 10.16 33.10 -5.11
N SER A 34 9.47 33.05 -3.96
CA SER A 34 9.69 33.91 -2.80
C SER A 34 10.70 33.37 -1.77
N GLY A 35 11.40 32.27 -2.06
CA GLY A 35 12.38 31.65 -1.17
C GLY A 35 11.79 30.80 -0.03
N LYS A 36 10.53 30.37 -0.15
CA LYS A 36 9.86 29.55 0.88
C LYS A 36 10.06 28.07 0.61
N CYS A 37 10.53 27.33 1.60
CA CYS A 37 10.77 25.89 1.48
C CYS A 37 9.51 25.05 1.74
N VAL A 38 9.30 24.06 0.89
CA VAL A 38 8.22 23.08 0.99
C VAL A 38 8.78 21.66 0.90
N HIS A 39 8.32 20.80 1.80
CA HIS A 39 8.65 19.39 1.79
C HIS A 39 7.56 18.63 1.02
N VAL A 40 7.98 17.87 0.02
CA VAL A 40 7.09 17.07 -0.82
C VAL A 40 7.26 15.60 -0.49
N PHE A 41 6.22 15.02 0.09
CA PHE A 41 6.15 13.61 0.45
C PHE A 41 5.46 12.81 -0.65
N HIS A 42 6.07 11.69 -1.03
CA HIS A 42 5.53 10.77 -2.03
C HIS A 42 4.85 9.58 -1.36
N CYS A 43 3.61 9.26 -1.73
CA CYS A 43 2.92 8.10 -1.19
C CYS A 43 3.67 6.80 -1.54
N MET A 44 3.74 5.85 -0.61
CA MET A 44 4.37 4.54 -0.81
C MET A 44 3.43 3.52 -1.50
N ASN A 45 2.11 3.79 -1.56
CA ASN A 45 1.14 2.83 -2.11
C ASN A 45 1.37 2.59 -3.61
N ARG A 46 1.32 1.32 -4.03
CA ARG A 46 1.48 0.95 -5.45
C ARG A 46 0.32 1.52 -6.26
N GLY A 47 0.65 2.34 -7.26
CA GLY A 47 -0.35 2.99 -8.15
C GLY A 47 -0.81 4.37 -7.68
N CYS A 48 -0.49 4.79 -6.46
CA CYS A 48 -0.75 6.16 -6.01
C CYS A 48 0.34 7.12 -6.52
N ARG A 49 -0.07 8.17 -7.22
CA ARG A 49 0.83 9.24 -7.73
C ARG A 49 0.72 10.54 -6.95
N MET A 50 -0.01 10.52 -5.83
CA MET A 50 -0.24 11.72 -5.02
C MET A 50 1.05 12.15 -4.33
N LYS A 51 1.31 13.45 -4.42
CA LYS A 51 2.36 14.15 -3.68
C LYS A 51 1.69 15.05 -2.66
N ILE A 52 2.20 15.05 -1.43
CA ILE A 52 1.69 15.91 -0.37
C ILE A 52 2.76 16.92 0.01
N SER A 53 2.44 18.18 -0.22
CA SER A 53 3.29 19.31 0.15
C SER A 53 3.02 19.73 1.59
N ARG A 54 4.10 19.93 2.36
CA ARG A 54 4.09 20.50 3.70
C ARG A 54 5.01 21.71 3.73
N TRP A 55 4.41 22.87 3.97
CA TRP A 55 5.12 24.14 4.02
C TRP A 55 5.84 24.31 5.36
N LEU A 56 7.09 24.82 5.32
CA LEU A 56 7.88 25.08 6.53
C LEU A 56 7.70 26.49 7.10
N ASP A 57 7.06 27.40 6.36
CA ASP A 57 6.93 28.82 6.72
C ASP A 57 5.80 29.10 7.73
N LYS A 58 4.94 28.13 7.99
CA LYS A 58 3.74 28.29 8.83
C LYS A 58 3.88 27.57 10.17
N GLY A 59 3.16 28.07 11.18
CA GLY A 59 3.16 27.49 12.54
C GLY A 59 2.67 26.04 12.61
N ASP A 60 2.03 25.54 11.56
CA ASP A 60 1.61 24.15 11.40
C ASP A 60 2.66 23.28 10.68
N ALA A 61 3.91 23.72 10.52
CA ALA A 61 5.00 22.96 9.90
C ALA A 61 5.23 21.57 10.51
N LYS A 62 4.83 21.37 11.79
CA LYS A 62 4.90 20.07 12.49
C LYS A 62 3.63 19.23 12.38
N SER A 63 2.54 19.77 11.82
CA SER A 63 1.26 19.08 11.66
C SER A 63 1.35 17.97 10.60
N THR A 64 0.69 16.84 10.88
CA THR A 64 0.56 15.70 9.95
C THR A 64 -0.88 15.52 9.46
N GLY A 65 -1.74 16.52 9.66
CA GLY A 65 -3.17 16.40 9.32
C GLY A 65 -3.45 16.16 7.83
N ASN A 66 -2.72 16.83 6.94
CA ASN A 66 -2.79 16.60 5.49
C ASN A 66 -2.32 15.19 5.09
N LEU A 67 -1.20 14.73 5.66
CA LEU A 67 -0.69 13.37 5.48
C LEU A 67 -1.72 12.34 5.93
N ARG A 68 -2.26 12.47 7.15
CA ARG A 68 -3.28 11.57 7.71
C ARG A 68 -4.56 11.52 6.88
N LYS A 69 -5.03 12.66 6.36
CA LYS A 69 -6.20 12.72 5.46
C LYS A 69 -5.97 11.89 4.20
N HIS A 70 -4.80 12.01 3.58
CA HIS A 70 -4.46 11.18 2.42
C HIS A 70 -4.34 9.69 2.80
N ILE A 71 -3.70 9.38 3.93
CA ILE A 71 -3.55 7.98 4.37
C ILE A 71 -4.92 7.31 4.50
N LYS A 72 -5.88 7.95 5.19
CA LYS A 72 -7.25 7.43 5.32
C LYS A 72 -7.91 7.15 3.96
N ALA A 73 -7.73 8.06 3.00
CA ALA A 73 -8.31 7.92 1.67
C ALA A 73 -7.60 6.88 0.79
N CYS A 74 -6.28 6.69 0.96
CA CYS A 74 -5.46 5.87 0.07
C CYS A 74 -5.21 4.45 0.61
N TRP A 75 -5.13 4.29 1.92
CA TRP A 75 -4.82 3.03 2.61
C TRP A 75 -5.98 2.52 3.46
N GLY A 76 -6.98 3.36 3.72
CA GLY A 76 -8.09 3.06 4.64
C GLY A 76 -7.79 3.53 6.07
N ASP A 77 -8.87 3.69 6.85
CA ASP A 77 -8.75 4.13 8.25
C ASP A 77 -8.12 3.04 9.13
N GLU A 78 -8.41 1.77 8.84
CA GLU A 78 -7.90 0.61 9.58
C GLU A 78 -6.37 0.51 9.53
N ALA A 79 -5.78 0.77 8.36
CA ALA A 79 -4.33 0.78 8.21
C ALA A 79 -3.69 1.87 9.09
N LEU A 80 -4.32 3.06 9.16
CA LEU A 80 -3.84 4.14 10.01
C LEU A 80 -3.96 3.76 11.50
N THR A 81 -5.08 3.19 11.94
CA THR A 81 -5.29 2.80 13.35
C THR A 81 -4.32 1.72 13.80
N VAL A 82 -4.07 0.69 12.98
CA VAL A 82 -3.09 -0.37 13.30
C VAL A 82 -1.69 0.20 13.47
N THR A 83 -1.32 1.16 12.62
CA THR A 83 0.00 1.80 12.73
C THR A 83 0.09 2.79 13.88
N ASP A 84 -0.99 3.50 14.24
CA ASP A 84 -1.00 4.49 15.33
C ASP A 84 -0.73 3.83 16.71
N GLU A 85 -0.89 2.51 16.84
CA GLU A 85 -0.47 1.74 18.02
C GLU A 85 1.06 1.58 18.13
N MET A 86 1.80 1.88 17.06
CA MET A 86 3.25 1.79 17.01
C MET A 86 3.93 3.06 17.51
N LYS A 87 5.17 2.93 17.99
CA LYS A 87 5.87 4.03 18.68
C LYS A 87 6.45 5.08 17.74
N ASN A 88 6.91 4.68 16.56
CA ASN A 88 7.59 5.57 15.61
C ASN A 88 7.33 5.12 14.15
N ALA A 89 7.73 5.97 13.20
CA ALA A 89 7.57 5.68 11.77
C ALA A 89 8.43 4.50 11.30
N ASP A 90 9.63 4.30 11.84
CA ASP A 90 10.54 3.24 11.40
C ASP A 90 10.03 1.84 11.77
N ASP A 91 9.48 1.68 12.96
CA ASP A 91 8.82 0.47 13.44
C ASP A 91 7.55 0.16 12.62
N ALA A 92 6.88 1.20 12.11
CA ALA A 92 5.66 1.08 11.31
C ALA A 92 5.91 0.78 9.83
N ARG A 93 7.06 1.16 9.27
CA ARG A 93 7.41 0.93 7.85
C ARG A 93 7.27 -0.53 7.41
N PRO A 94 7.77 -1.55 8.16
CA PRO A 94 7.57 -2.95 7.79
C PRO A 94 6.09 -3.37 7.74
N CYS A 95 5.25 -2.79 8.60
CA CYS A 95 3.81 -3.06 8.61
C CYS A 95 3.13 -2.44 7.39
N VAL A 96 3.42 -1.17 7.10
CA VAL A 96 2.94 -0.47 5.90
C VAL A 96 3.37 -1.16 4.62
N ALA A 97 4.60 -1.63 4.54
CA ALA A 97 5.09 -2.37 3.38
C ALA A 97 4.29 -3.66 3.12
N LYS A 98 3.82 -4.34 4.19
CA LYS A 98 2.91 -5.49 4.05
C LYS A 98 1.57 -5.06 3.48
N PHE A 99 0.96 -4.00 3.99
CA PHE A 99 -0.30 -3.46 3.42
C PHE A 99 -0.16 -3.05 1.95
N ALA A 100 1.01 -2.54 1.55
CA ALA A 100 1.30 -2.15 0.17
C ALA A 100 1.42 -3.37 -0.77
N CYS A 101 1.75 -4.54 -0.22
CA CYS A 101 1.93 -5.80 -0.95
C CYS A 101 0.71 -6.72 -0.85
N SER A 102 -0.07 -6.64 0.24
CA SER A 102 -1.17 -7.55 0.54
C SER A 102 -2.51 -6.95 0.09
N GLY A 103 -2.71 -6.80 -1.22
CA GLY A 103 -4.04 -6.61 -1.80
C GLY A 103 -4.84 -7.92 -1.85
N SER A 104 -4.63 -8.82 -0.89
CA SER A 104 -5.34 -10.09 -0.81
C SER A 104 -6.77 -9.83 -0.39
N VAL A 105 -7.72 -10.10 -1.28
CA VAL A 105 -9.18 -9.92 -1.07
C VAL A 105 -9.66 -10.63 0.20
N THR A 106 -9.00 -11.72 0.62
CA THR A 106 -9.29 -12.41 1.89
C THR A 106 -9.02 -11.59 3.14
N ALA A 107 -8.17 -10.56 3.09
CA ALA A 107 -7.99 -9.60 4.18
C ALA A 107 -9.18 -8.62 4.27
N SER A 108 -9.81 -8.30 3.13
CA SER A 108 -11.00 -7.43 3.07
C SER A 108 -12.32 -8.19 3.30
N PHE A 109 -12.33 -9.50 3.06
CA PHE A 109 -13.47 -10.37 3.31
C PHE A 109 -13.07 -11.48 4.28
N GLU A 110 -13.21 -11.21 5.57
CA GLU A 110 -13.11 -12.25 6.60
C GLU A 110 -14.08 -13.38 6.26
N ARG A 111 -13.55 -14.61 6.04
CA ARG A 111 -14.39 -15.78 5.79
C ARG A 111 -15.25 -16.04 7.03
N LYS A 112 -16.52 -15.68 6.98
CA LYS A 112 -17.48 -15.99 8.05
C LYS A 112 -17.75 -17.50 8.11
N GLY A 113 -17.10 -18.21 9.04
CA GLY A 113 -17.42 -19.58 9.41
C GLY A 113 -16.22 -20.41 9.88
N LYS A 114 -16.39 -21.23 10.93
CA LYS A 114 -15.38 -22.19 11.44
C LYS A 114 -15.29 -23.48 10.59
N GLY A 115 -15.60 -23.41 9.30
CA GLY A 115 -15.64 -24.57 8.42
C GLY A 115 -14.26 -24.93 7.87
N LYS A 116 -13.92 -26.22 7.83
CA LYS A 116 -12.81 -26.73 7.00
C LYS A 116 -13.05 -26.25 5.57
N ILE A 117 -12.02 -25.75 4.88
CA ILE A 117 -12.13 -25.37 3.46
C ILE A 117 -12.56 -26.62 2.70
N THR A 118 -13.82 -26.64 2.26
CA THR A 118 -14.38 -27.71 1.46
C THR A 118 -14.39 -27.27 0.02
N TYR A 119 -13.65 -27.99 -0.81
CA TYR A 119 -13.72 -27.82 -2.26
C TYR A 119 -14.89 -28.64 -2.79
N SER A 120 -15.69 -28.04 -3.66
CA SER A 120 -16.72 -28.77 -4.37
C SER A 120 -16.07 -29.83 -5.26
N THR A 121 -16.51 -31.07 -5.15
CA THR A 121 -16.15 -32.15 -6.10
C THR A 121 -16.93 -32.05 -7.41
N ARG A 122 -17.98 -31.20 -7.45
CA ARG A 122 -18.75 -30.96 -8.67
C ARG A 122 -17.94 -30.07 -9.62
N GLN A 123 -17.80 -30.51 -10.87
CA GLN A 123 -17.18 -29.70 -11.91
C GLN A 123 -17.93 -28.37 -12.08
N HIS A 124 -17.18 -27.28 -12.09
CA HIS A 124 -17.71 -25.96 -12.41
C HIS A 124 -18.32 -25.95 -13.82
N THR A 125 -19.43 -25.22 -13.98
CA THR A 125 -19.90 -24.83 -15.30
C THR A 125 -18.90 -23.88 -15.95
N GLN A 126 -19.00 -23.66 -17.27
CA GLN A 126 -18.10 -22.74 -17.96
C GLN A 126 -18.13 -21.31 -17.38
N GLN A 127 -19.30 -20.83 -16.96
CA GLN A 127 -19.46 -19.50 -16.35
C GLN A 127 -18.80 -19.46 -14.96
N GLN A 128 -19.03 -20.47 -14.13
CA GLN A 128 -18.41 -20.57 -12.80
C GLN A 128 -16.89 -20.66 -12.90
N PHE A 129 -16.37 -21.43 -13.86
CA PHE A 129 -14.94 -21.56 -14.09
C PHE A 129 -14.29 -20.24 -14.50
N ARG A 130 -14.93 -19.47 -15.40
CA ARG A 130 -14.44 -18.13 -15.76
C ARG A 130 -14.46 -17.18 -14.57
N ALA A 131 -15.53 -17.20 -13.78
CA ALA A 131 -15.64 -16.39 -12.57
C ALA A 131 -14.55 -16.74 -11.55
N GLU A 132 -14.27 -18.04 -11.34
CA GLU A 132 -13.25 -18.52 -10.42
C GLU A 132 -11.83 -18.09 -10.85
N ILE A 133 -11.53 -18.14 -12.15
CA ILE A 133 -10.23 -17.67 -12.67
C ILE A 133 -10.07 -16.17 -12.43
N VAL A 134 -11.10 -15.37 -12.77
CA VAL A 134 -11.07 -13.92 -12.56
C VAL A 134 -10.90 -13.61 -11.07
N HIS A 135 -11.63 -14.35 -10.22
CA HIS A 135 -11.50 -14.24 -8.77
C HIS A 135 -10.07 -14.52 -8.34
N TRP A 136 -9.51 -15.69 -8.65
CA TRP A 136 -8.12 -16.06 -8.30
C TRP A 136 -7.07 -15.04 -8.80
N VAL A 137 -7.17 -14.59 -10.05
CA VAL A 137 -6.27 -13.58 -10.63
C VAL A 137 -6.36 -12.27 -9.84
N SER A 138 -7.57 -11.82 -9.50
CA SER A 138 -7.79 -10.61 -8.71
C SER A 138 -7.32 -10.74 -7.27
N GLU A 139 -7.60 -11.87 -6.60
CA GLU A 139 -7.21 -12.12 -5.22
C GLU A 139 -5.69 -12.18 -5.04
N SER A 140 -5.00 -12.75 -6.03
CA SER A 140 -3.55 -12.94 -6.00
C SER A 140 -2.78 -11.80 -6.68
N LEU A 141 -3.47 -10.74 -7.13
CA LEU A 141 -2.90 -9.58 -7.84
C LEU A 141 -2.06 -9.94 -9.08
N HIS A 142 -2.46 -10.99 -9.81
CA HIS A 142 -1.82 -11.31 -11.07
C HIS A 142 -2.30 -10.37 -12.19
N PRO A 143 -1.44 -10.02 -13.16
CA PRO A 143 -1.89 -9.34 -14.37
C PRO A 143 -2.93 -10.19 -15.10
N PHE A 144 -4.02 -9.59 -15.59
CA PHE A 144 -5.05 -10.32 -16.34
C PHE A 144 -4.52 -11.03 -17.58
N ALA A 145 -3.39 -10.57 -18.14
CA ALA A 145 -2.69 -11.22 -19.24
C ALA A 145 -2.15 -12.63 -18.91
N ILE A 146 -2.12 -13.03 -17.63
CA ILE A 146 -1.70 -14.37 -17.22
C ILE A 146 -2.55 -15.48 -17.84
N VAL A 147 -3.79 -15.19 -18.22
CA VAL A 147 -4.68 -16.17 -18.87
C VAL A 147 -4.22 -16.55 -20.27
N GLU A 148 -3.35 -15.74 -20.88
CA GLU A 148 -2.73 -15.99 -22.18
C GLU A 148 -1.37 -16.69 -22.04
N ASP A 149 -0.85 -16.82 -20.81
CA ASP A 149 0.45 -17.44 -20.55
C ASP A 149 0.45 -18.93 -20.94
N ARG A 150 1.53 -19.38 -21.57
CA ARG A 150 1.69 -20.77 -22.02
C ARG A 150 1.66 -21.74 -20.83
N GLY A 151 2.27 -21.38 -19.71
CA GLY A 151 2.29 -22.19 -18.49
C GLY A 151 0.89 -22.33 -17.90
N PHE A 152 0.13 -21.24 -17.83
CA PHE A 152 -1.28 -21.26 -17.44
C PHE A 152 -2.10 -22.22 -18.31
N HIS A 153 -2.03 -22.10 -19.64
CA HIS A 153 -2.72 -23.01 -20.56
C HIS A 153 -2.32 -24.48 -20.38
N SER A 154 -1.05 -24.74 -20.08
CA SER A 154 -0.56 -26.10 -19.80
C SER A 154 -1.18 -26.66 -18.52
N LEU A 155 -1.18 -25.89 -17.43
CA LEU A 155 -1.76 -26.29 -16.15
C LEU A 155 -3.28 -26.54 -16.27
N MET A 156 -4.02 -25.66 -16.94
CA MET A 156 -5.47 -25.81 -17.11
C MET A 156 -5.85 -27.06 -17.92
N LYS A 157 -4.96 -27.54 -18.80
CA LYS A 157 -5.17 -28.77 -19.57
C LYS A 157 -4.78 -30.04 -18.82
N MET A 158 -3.79 -29.99 -17.93
CA MET A 158 -3.26 -31.18 -17.26
C MET A 158 -4.21 -31.76 -16.20
N ARG A 159 -5.17 -30.99 -15.68
CA ARG A 159 -6.28 -31.40 -14.77
C ARG A 159 -5.93 -32.30 -13.57
N CYS A 160 -4.67 -32.58 -13.31
CA CYS A 160 -4.21 -33.56 -12.32
C CYS A 160 -2.98 -33.00 -11.59
N PRO A 161 -3.17 -32.39 -10.41
CA PRO A 161 -2.10 -32.17 -9.47
C PRO A 161 -2.08 -33.39 -8.54
N GLU A 162 -1.31 -34.41 -8.87
CA GLU A 162 -0.87 -35.36 -7.84
C GLU A 162 0.20 -34.66 -6.99
N TYR A 163 -0.20 -34.18 -5.82
CA TYR A 163 0.65 -33.81 -4.69
C TYR A 163 -0.12 -33.93 -3.38
#